data_AF-A0A6N8JQK6-F1
#
_entry.id   AF-A0A6N8JQK6-F1
#
_cell.length_a   1.000
_cell.length_b   1.000
_cell.length_c   1.000
_cell.angle_alpha   90.00
_cell.angle_beta   90.00
_cell.angle_gamma   90.00
#
_symmetry.space_group_name_H-M   'P 1'
#
loop_
_entity.id
_entity.type
_entity.pdbx_description
1 polymer ?
#
loop_
_entity_poly.entity_id
_entity_poly.type
_entity_poly.pdbx_seq_one_letter_code
_entity_poly.pdbx_strand_id
1 'polypeptide(L)'
;MAIPDESVGLGVDIVEIERMRKIIKRSPAFVEKIYSAAERAYCDEHAHPEVHYATRFAAKEAVLKALGTGFSGGIHPLDVEVRRTAKGRPYVVLTGRAREVAREQNVREIPISLSFTHTDAVACAMAITDESVAAQERRRDPMEELTRQFKEARTFLDDLPAKESGQA
;
A
#
# COMPACT_ATOMS: atom_id res chain seq x y z
N MET A 1 19.24 -17.20 4.13
CA MET A 1 18.58 -16.68 2.91
C MET A 1 18.08 -15.29 3.26
N ALA A 2 18.76 -14.24 2.82
CA ALA A 2 18.27 -12.88 2.97
C ALA A 2 17.11 -12.73 2.00
N ILE A 3 15.89 -12.54 2.52
CA ILE A 3 14.77 -12.11 1.70
C ILE A 3 15.19 -10.74 1.16
N PRO A 4 15.26 -10.55 -0.17
CA PRO A 4 15.58 -9.24 -0.72
C PRO A 4 14.63 -8.22 -0.11
N ASP A 5 15.16 -7.04 0.20
CA ASP A 5 14.39 -5.91 0.70
C ASP A 5 13.32 -5.55 -0.34
N GLU A 6 12.18 -6.23 -0.30
CA GLU A 6 11.08 -5.98 -1.20
C GLU A 6 10.46 -4.68 -0.74
N SER A 7 10.98 -3.61 -1.34
CA SER A 7 10.61 -2.19 -1.27
C SER A 7 9.12 -1.84 -1.22
N VAL A 8 8.20 -2.80 -1.25
CA VAL A 8 6.75 -2.63 -1.17
C VAL A 8 6.19 -3.40 0.01
N GLY A 9 5.61 -2.68 0.98
CA GLY A 9 4.87 -3.31 2.07
C GLY A 9 3.47 -3.74 1.62
N LEU A 10 3.05 -4.97 1.94
CA LEU A 10 1.70 -5.47 1.62
C LEU A 10 0.98 -5.87 2.91
N GLY A 11 -0.28 -5.44 3.02
CA GLY A 11 -1.16 -5.87 4.09
C GLY A 11 -2.50 -6.34 3.55
N VAL A 12 -2.95 -7.49 4.06
CA VAL A 12 -4.28 -8.03 3.80
C VAL A 12 -4.92 -8.37 5.14
N ASP A 13 -6.19 -8.02 5.29
CA ASP A 13 -6.96 -8.37 6.47
C ASP A 13 -8.41 -8.71 6.14
N ILE A 14 -8.99 -9.59 6.95
CA ILE A 14 -10.37 -10.06 6.84
C ILE A 14 -11.04 -9.99 8.21
N VAL A 15 -12.27 -9.46 8.24
CA VAL A 15 -13.07 -9.29 9.44
C VAL A 15 -14.45 -9.88 9.22
N GLU A 16 -14.84 -10.79 10.09
CA GLU A 16 -16.21 -11.33 10.14
C GLU A 16 -17.20 -10.22 10.59
N ILE A 17 -18.20 -9.97 9.76
CA ILE A 17 -19.21 -8.91 9.97
C ILE A 17 -20.07 -9.20 11.19
N GLU A 18 -20.46 -10.47 11.41
CA GLU A 18 -21.26 -10.86 12.56
C GLU A 18 -20.49 -10.66 13.88
N ARG A 19 -19.18 -10.88 13.87
CA ARG A 19 -18.32 -10.56 15.02
C ARG A 19 -18.28 -9.07 15.29
N MET A 20 -18.13 -8.23 14.26
CA MET A 20 -18.19 -6.77 14.40
C MET A 20 -19.53 -6.31 14.96
N ARG A 21 -20.65 -6.83 14.44
CA ARG A 21 -22.01 -6.55 14.94
C ARG A 21 -22.13 -6.83 16.44
N LYS A 22 -21.67 -8.00 16.88
CA LYS A 22 -21.69 -8.39 18.31
C LYS A 22 -20.84 -7.46 19.17
N ILE A 23 -19.66 -7.05 18.69
CA ILE A 23 -18.77 -6.13 19.41
C ILE A 23 -19.44 -4.76 19.58
N ILE A 24 -19.96 -4.18 18.50
CA ILE A 24 -20.61 -2.86 18.51
C ILE A 24 -21.83 -2.88 19.45
N LYS A 25 -22.65 -3.92 19.37
CA LYS A 25 -23.84 -4.06 20.24
C LYS A 25 -23.45 -4.19 21.72
N ARG A 26 -22.38 -4.91 22.03
CA ARG A 26 -21.93 -5.15 23.41
C ARG A 26 -21.19 -3.96 24.00
N SER A 27 -20.44 -3.22 23.19
CA SER A 27 -19.58 -2.13 23.64
C SER A 27 -19.63 -0.96 22.67
N PRO A 28 -20.58 -0.04 22.81
CA PRO A 28 -20.67 1.15 21.97
C PRO A 28 -19.39 2.01 22.00
N ALA A 29 -18.72 2.08 23.16
CA ALA A 29 -17.45 2.79 23.33
C ALA A 29 -16.31 2.21 22.45
N PHE A 30 -16.42 0.97 21.98
CA PHE A 30 -15.48 0.40 21.02
C PHE A 30 -15.42 1.25 19.75
N VAL A 31 -16.58 1.66 19.24
CA VAL A 31 -16.66 2.43 18.00
C VAL A 31 -15.95 3.77 18.17
N GLU A 32 -16.12 4.41 19.31
CA GLU A 32 -15.49 5.70 19.58
C GLU A 32 -13.97 5.63 19.70
N LYS A 33 -13.46 4.51 20.22
CA LYS A 33 -12.02 4.28 20.38
C LYS A 33 -11.32 3.94 19.07
N ILE A 34 -12.01 3.26 18.15
CA ILE A 34 -11.41 2.70 16.94
C ILE A 34 -11.61 3.60 15.72
N TYR A 35 -12.74 4.29 15.62
CA TYR A 35 -13.11 5.03 14.41
C TYR A 35 -13.21 6.53 14.65
N SER A 36 -12.72 7.30 13.68
CA SER A 36 -12.83 8.76 13.68
C SER A 36 -14.30 9.20 13.59
N ALA A 37 -14.58 10.45 13.95
CA ALA A 37 -15.94 11.00 13.80
C ALA A 37 -16.45 10.92 12.34
N ALA A 38 -15.57 11.13 11.36
CA ALA A 38 -15.92 11.05 9.95
C ALA A 38 -16.17 9.60 9.49
N GLU A 39 -15.40 8.63 9.99
CA GLU A 39 -15.64 7.21 9.72
C GLU A 39 -16.97 6.75 10.30
N ARG A 40 -17.28 7.15 11.54
CA ARG A 40 -18.55 6.84 12.20
C ARG A 40 -19.74 7.42 11.43
N ALA A 41 -19.69 8.71 11.13
CA ALA A 41 -20.74 9.39 10.35
C ALA A 41 -21.02 8.67 9.02
N TYR A 42 -19.96 8.29 8.30
CA TYR A 42 -20.10 7.52 7.08
C TYR A 42 -20.72 6.12 7.33
N CYS A 43 -20.28 5.38 8.35
CA CYS A 43 -20.79 4.04 8.60
C CYS A 43 -22.26 4.06 9.03
N ASP A 44 -22.64 5.01 9.87
CA ASP A 44 -23.98 5.14 10.45
C ASP A 44 -25.03 5.64 9.44
N GLU A 45 -24.61 6.23 8.31
CA GLU A 45 -25.50 6.64 7.21
C GLU A 45 -26.08 5.44 6.44
N HIS A 46 -25.45 4.27 6.52
CA HIS A 46 -25.81 3.10 5.71
C HIS A 46 -26.80 2.18 6.46
N ALA A 47 -27.62 1.45 5.70
CA ALA A 47 -28.63 0.53 6.26
C ALA A 47 -28.04 -0.60 7.14
N HIS A 48 -26.78 -0.98 6.90
CA HIS A 48 -26.07 -2.02 7.66
C HIS A 48 -24.71 -1.50 8.17
N PRO A 49 -24.69 -0.63 9.19
CA PRO A 49 -23.46 0.04 9.64
C PRO A 49 -22.34 -0.93 10.01
N GLU A 50 -22.66 -2.10 10.56
CA GLU A 50 -21.69 -3.13 10.95
C GLU A 50 -20.82 -3.62 9.79
N VAL A 51 -21.36 -3.68 8.57
CA VAL A 51 -20.63 -4.06 7.35
C VAL A 51 -19.58 -2.99 7.07
N HIS A 52 -19.99 -1.73 7.19
CA HIS A 52 -19.12 -0.60 6.93
C HIS A 52 -18.04 -0.49 8.01
N TYR A 53 -18.37 -0.65 9.29
CA TYR A 53 -17.39 -0.71 10.37
C TYR A 53 -16.39 -1.85 10.21
N ALA A 54 -16.86 -3.08 9.91
CA ALA A 54 -15.98 -4.23 9.66
C ALA A 54 -15.00 -3.96 8.52
N THR A 55 -15.48 -3.35 7.44
CA THR A 55 -14.64 -2.97 6.29
C THR A 55 -13.56 -1.97 6.67
N ARG A 56 -13.86 -0.98 7.54
CA ARG A 56 -12.84 0.01 7.97
C ARG A 56 -11.88 -0.60 8.97
N PHE A 57 -12.33 -1.54 9.80
CA PHE A 57 -11.44 -2.27 10.70
C PHE A 57 -10.42 -3.09 9.91
N ALA A 58 -10.89 -3.89 8.94
CA ALA A 58 -10.02 -4.64 8.04
C ALA A 58 -9.05 -3.71 7.31
N ALA A 59 -9.52 -2.54 6.87
CA ALA A 59 -8.70 -1.54 6.21
C ALA A 59 -7.59 -0.98 7.11
N LYS A 60 -7.89 -0.66 8.37
CA LYS A 60 -6.90 -0.19 9.35
C LYS A 60 -5.83 -1.25 9.60
N GLU A 61 -6.23 -2.51 9.83
CA GLU A 61 -5.31 -3.64 10.01
C GLU A 61 -4.44 -3.87 8.76
N ALA A 62 -5.03 -3.85 7.57
CA ALA A 62 -4.30 -4.00 6.31
C ALA A 62 -3.26 -2.88 6.15
N VAL A 63 -3.60 -1.63 6.47
CA VAL A 63 -2.64 -0.52 6.42
C VAL A 63 -1.50 -0.72 7.41
N LEU A 64 -1.80 -1.11 8.66
CA LEU A 64 -0.76 -1.33 9.67
C LEU A 64 0.20 -2.46 9.26
N LYS A 65 -0.33 -3.56 8.72
CA LYS A 65 0.47 -4.66 8.16
C LYS A 65 1.34 -4.20 6.99
N ALA A 66 0.79 -3.38 6.08
CA ALA A 66 1.56 -2.83 4.97
C ALA A 66 2.70 -1.92 5.45
N LEU A 67 2.53 -1.24 6.58
CA LEU A 67 3.60 -0.47 7.24
C LEU A 67 4.56 -1.35 8.08
N GLY A 68 4.43 -2.69 8.02
CA GLY A 68 5.25 -3.60 8.83
C GLY A 68 4.99 -3.48 10.34
N THR A 69 3.82 -2.96 10.73
CA THR A 69 3.41 -2.76 12.12
C THR A 69 2.14 -3.54 12.45
N GLY A 70 1.77 -3.54 13.72
CA GLY A 70 0.42 -3.90 14.18
C GLY A 70 -0.08 -2.87 15.18
N PHE A 71 -1.31 -3.04 15.67
CA PHE A 71 -1.85 -2.17 16.73
C PHE A 71 -1.01 -2.18 18.03
N SER A 72 -0.17 -3.20 18.23
CA SER A 72 0.78 -3.27 19.35
C SER A 72 2.02 -2.37 19.18
N GLY A 73 2.26 -1.79 18.00
CA GLY A 73 3.40 -0.92 17.71
C GLY A 73 3.30 0.50 18.27
N GLY A 74 2.43 0.73 19.26
CA GLY A 74 2.16 2.06 19.83
C GLY A 74 1.34 2.98 18.92
N ILE A 75 0.80 2.47 17.81
CA ILE A 75 -0.06 3.23 16.91
C ILE A 75 -1.49 3.23 17.46
N HIS A 76 -2.04 4.44 17.67
CA HIS A 76 -3.43 4.55 18.09
C HIS A 76 -4.36 4.17 16.92
N PRO A 77 -5.47 3.45 17.12
CA PRO A 77 -6.38 3.10 16.02
C PRO A 77 -6.93 4.29 15.22
N LEU A 78 -7.03 5.46 15.86
CA LEU A 78 -7.43 6.71 15.22
C LEU A 78 -6.33 7.35 14.37
N ASP A 79 -5.08 6.88 14.45
CA ASP A 79 -3.97 7.37 13.62
C ASP A 79 -4.07 6.87 12.18
N VAL A 80 -4.93 5.88 11.92
CA VAL A 80 -5.22 5.37 10.58
C VAL A 80 -6.69 5.62 10.30
N GLU A 81 -7.00 6.47 9.34
CA GLU A 81 -8.37 6.76 8.94
C GLU A 81 -8.59 6.39 7.46
N VAL A 82 -9.73 5.78 7.15
CA VAL A 82 -10.08 5.38 5.78
C VAL A 82 -11.27 6.18 5.29
N ARG A 83 -11.01 7.07 4.33
CA ARG A 83 -12.00 7.95 3.73
C ARG A 83 -12.34 7.53 2.31
N ARG A 84 -13.34 8.17 1.71
CA ARG A 84 -13.69 8.02 0.28
C ARG A 84 -13.72 9.37 -0.40
N THR A 85 -13.26 9.40 -1.64
CA THR A 85 -13.44 10.56 -2.53
C THR A 85 -14.90 10.69 -2.95
N ALA A 86 -15.28 11.82 -3.55
CA ALA A 86 -16.63 12.01 -4.12
C ALA A 86 -17.00 10.96 -5.19
N LYS A 87 -16.00 10.37 -5.87
CA LYS A 87 -16.18 9.27 -6.84
C LYS A 87 -16.20 7.88 -6.18
N GLY A 88 -16.18 7.80 -4.85
CA GLY A 88 -16.24 6.56 -4.09
C GLY A 88 -14.90 5.83 -3.91
N ARG A 89 -13.80 6.27 -4.54
CA ARG A 89 -12.46 5.66 -4.36
C ARG A 89 -12.00 5.81 -2.91
N PRO A 90 -11.66 4.73 -2.19
CA PRO A 90 -11.13 4.82 -0.84
C PRO A 90 -9.69 5.34 -0.83
N TYR A 91 -9.30 6.04 0.24
CA TYR A 91 -7.95 6.50 0.48
C TYR A 91 -7.64 6.54 1.99
N VAL A 92 -6.36 6.41 2.32
CA VAL A 92 -5.86 6.38 3.70
C VAL A 92 -5.40 7.78 4.12
N VAL A 93 -5.74 8.17 5.34
CA VAL A 93 -5.21 9.36 6.01
C VAL A 93 -4.48 8.89 7.25
N LEU A 94 -3.18 9.21 7.33
CA LEU A 94 -2.35 8.88 8.49
C LEU A 94 -2.10 10.11 9.36
N THR A 95 -2.26 9.94 10.66
CA THR A 95 -1.90 10.92 11.69
C THR A 95 -1.03 10.29 12.77
N GLY A 96 -0.64 11.08 13.77
CA GLY A 96 0.10 10.59 14.94
C GLY A 96 1.28 9.67 14.60
N ARG A 97 1.39 8.55 15.32
CA ARG A 97 2.50 7.61 15.18
C ARG A 97 2.48 6.89 13.84
N ALA A 98 1.30 6.60 13.28
CA ALA A 98 1.20 5.94 11.97
C ALA A 98 1.85 6.77 10.86
N ARG A 99 1.65 8.10 10.90
CA ARG A 99 2.29 9.01 9.94
C ARG A 99 3.80 9.09 10.12
N GLU A 100 4.29 9.04 11.35
CA GLU A 100 5.73 9.03 11.63
C GLU A 100 6.37 7.76 11.07
N VAL A 101 5.81 6.59 11.33
CA VAL A 101 6.29 5.31 10.78
C VAL A 101 6.30 5.32 9.25
N ALA A 102 5.23 5.80 8.62
CA ALA A 102 5.17 5.92 7.16
C ALA A 102 6.28 6.85 6.61
N ARG A 103 6.61 7.94 7.33
CA ARG A 103 7.71 8.84 6.94
C ARG A 103 9.08 8.21 7.16
N GLU A 104 9.30 7.52 8.27
CA GLU A 104 10.54 6.78 8.57
C GLU A 104 10.85 5.74 7.48
N GLN A 105 9.80 5.15 6.88
CA GLN A 105 9.88 4.18 5.79
C GLN A 105 9.83 4.81 4.38
N ASN A 106 9.83 6.15 4.27
CA ASN A 106 9.69 6.87 3.00
C ASN A 106 8.48 6.42 2.15
N VAL A 107 7.35 6.12 2.81
CA VAL A 107 6.10 5.76 2.13
C VAL A 107 5.52 7.00 1.45
N ARG A 108 5.35 6.91 0.13
CA ARG A 108 4.73 7.95 -0.70
C ARG A 108 3.22 7.81 -0.82
N GLU A 109 2.76 6.59 -1.07
CA GLU A 109 1.34 6.31 -1.28
C GLU A 109 0.96 5.00 -0.60
N ILE A 110 -0.28 4.94 -0.12
CA ILE A 110 -0.91 3.69 0.33
C ILE A 110 -2.18 3.42 -0.48
N PRO A 111 -2.08 2.82 -1.68
CA PRO A 111 -3.26 2.34 -2.38
C PRO A 111 -3.98 1.30 -1.53
N ILE A 112 -5.30 1.43 -1.45
CA ILE A 112 -6.15 0.53 -0.68
C ILE A 112 -7.35 0.10 -1.51
N SER A 113 -7.70 -1.18 -1.41
CA SER A 113 -8.90 -1.77 -2.00
C SER A 113 -9.73 -2.43 -0.90
N LEU A 114 -11.05 -2.28 -1.00
CA LEU A 114 -12.01 -2.74 0.00
C LEU A 114 -13.07 -3.57 -0.72
N SER A 115 -13.40 -4.73 -0.16
CA SER A 115 -14.50 -5.58 -0.62
C SER A 115 -15.20 -6.19 0.59
N PHE A 116 -16.46 -6.58 0.43
CA PHE A 116 -17.18 -7.33 1.46
C PHE A 116 -18.25 -8.21 0.84
N THR A 117 -18.59 -9.26 1.56
CA THR A 117 -19.73 -10.13 1.31
C THR A 117 -20.78 -9.90 2.41
N HIS A 118 -21.74 -10.81 2.53
CA HIS A 118 -22.70 -10.81 3.64
C HIS A 118 -22.08 -11.28 4.97
N THR A 119 -20.96 -12.01 4.93
CA THR A 119 -20.29 -12.56 6.12
C THR A 119 -18.98 -11.86 6.45
N ASP A 120 -18.23 -11.43 5.45
CA ASP A 120 -16.84 -11.03 5.61
C ASP A 120 -16.53 -9.71 4.92
N ALA A 121 -15.72 -8.88 5.58
CA ALA A 121 -15.13 -7.70 4.98
C ALA A 121 -13.63 -7.91 4.80
N VAL A 122 -13.11 -7.53 3.64
CA VAL A 122 -11.70 -7.71 3.25
C VAL A 122 -11.11 -6.38 2.83
N ALA A 123 -9.87 -6.14 3.23
CA ALA A 123 -9.09 -5.02 2.74
C ALA A 123 -7.69 -5.46 2.33
N CYS A 124 -7.19 -4.84 1.26
CA CYS A 124 -5.82 -4.97 0.79
C CYS A 124 -5.20 -3.57 0.73
N ALA A 125 -4.06 -3.37 1.37
CA ALA A 125 -3.30 -2.12 1.36
C ALA A 125 -1.86 -2.40 0.91
N MET A 126 -1.28 -1.46 0.17
CA MET A 126 0.09 -1.53 -0.32
C MET A 126 0.82 -0.26 0.08
N ALA A 127 1.97 -0.35 0.73
CA ALA A 127 2.84 0.79 1.02
C ALA A 127 3.88 0.92 -0.09
N ILE A 128 3.71 1.95 -0.93
CA ILE A 128 4.65 2.27 -2.01
C ILE A 128 5.66 3.28 -1.45
N THR A 129 6.93 2.88 -1.41
CA THR A 129 8.03 3.72 -0.89
C THR A 129 8.73 4.49 -2.00
N ASP A 130 9.59 5.43 -1.61
CA ASP A 130 10.50 6.10 -2.54
C ASP A 130 11.35 5.11 -3.34
N GLU A 131 11.84 4.08 -2.66
CA GLU A 131 12.66 3.03 -3.23
C GLU A 131 11.91 2.13 -4.21
N SER A 132 10.63 1.80 -3.96
CA SER A 132 9.91 0.91 -4.88
C SER A 132 9.71 1.52 -6.26
N VAL A 133 9.43 2.82 -6.37
CA VAL A 133 9.32 3.44 -7.71
C VAL A 133 10.69 3.59 -8.34
N ALA A 134 11.73 3.97 -7.58
CA ALA A 134 13.09 4.01 -8.13
C ALA A 134 13.53 2.63 -8.64
N ALA A 135 13.16 1.55 -7.95
CA ALA A 135 13.38 0.18 -8.40
C ALA A 135 12.57 -0.17 -9.65
N GLN A 136 11.32 0.28 -9.78
CA GLN A 136 10.53 0.09 -11.00
C GLN A 136 11.05 0.88 -12.19
N GLU A 137 11.47 2.13 -12.01
CA GLU A 137 12.07 2.96 -13.05
C GLU A 137 13.37 2.34 -13.55
N ARG A 138 14.25 1.93 -12.63
CA ARG A 138 15.47 1.16 -12.96
C ARG A 138 15.19 -0.18 -13.64
N ARG A 139 14.01 -0.79 -13.47
CA ARG A 139 13.60 -2.02 -14.20
C ARG A 139 13.01 -1.71 -15.57
N ARG A 140 12.60 -0.48 -15.86
CA ARG A 140 12.07 -0.06 -17.16
C ARG A 140 13.16 0.49 -18.09
N ASP A 141 14.16 1.15 -17.53
CA ASP A 141 15.39 1.60 -18.20
C ASP A 141 16.39 0.50 -18.67
N PRO A 142 16.41 -0.77 -18.19
CA PRO A 142 17.44 -1.74 -18.58
C PRO A 142 17.47 -2.01 -20.09
N MET A 143 16.32 -1.93 -20.77
CA MET A 143 16.27 -2.12 -22.22
C MET A 143 16.83 -0.91 -22.97
N GLU A 144 16.64 0.30 -22.44
CA GLU A 144 17.23 1.53 -22.97
C GLU A 144 18.75 1.55 -22.70
N GLU A 145 19.17 1.18 -21.49
CA GLU A 145 20.56 0.96 -21.08
C GLU A 145 21.28 -0.07 -21.98
N LEU A 146 20.64 -1.23 -22.23
CA LEU A 146 21.17 -2.28 -23.11
C LEU A 146 21.27 -1.79 -24.56
N THR A 147 20.25 -1.06 -25.03
CA THR A 147 20.24 -0.48 -26.38
C THR A 147 21.35 0.57 -26.54
N ARG A 148 21.60 1.40 -25.51
CA ARG A 148 22.71 2.34 -25.47
C ARG A 148 24.06 1.61 -25.53
N GLN A 149 24.26 0.58 -24.71
CA GLN A 149 25.48 -0.23 -24.71
C GLN A 149 25.74 -0.90 -26.06
N PHE A 150 24.72 -1.47 -26.70
CA PHE A 150 24.85 -2.04 -28.04
C PHE A 150 25.20 -0.99 -29.09
N LYS A 151 24.63 0.22 -28.99
CA LYS A 151 24.95 1.33 -29.89
C LYS A 151 26.40 1.78 -29.72
N GLU A 152 26.86 1.95 -28.47
CA GLU A 152 28.25 2.30 -28.15
C GLU A 152 29.24 1.22 -28.63
N ALA A 153 28.95 -0.06 -28.36
CA ALA A 153 29.78 -1.17 -28.83
C ALA A 153 29.86 -1.23 -30.36
N ARG A 154 28.75 -0.94 -31.05
CA ARG A 154 28.72 -0.89 -32.51
C ARG A 154 29.54 0.26 -33.07
N THR A 155 29.41 1.46 -32.50
CA THR A 155 30.24 2.61 -32.88
C THR A 155 31.73 2.32 -32.68
N PHE A 156 32.10 1.67 -31.56
CA PHE A 156 33.47 1.26 -31.31
C PHE A 156 34.01 0.27 -32.36
N LEU A 157 33.18 -0.67 -32.81
CA LEU A 157 33.57 -1.62 -33.87
C LEU A 157 33.72 -0.95 -35.24
N ASP A 158 32.87 0.03 -35.54
CA ASP A 158 32.91 0.79 -36.80
C ASP A 158 34.15 1.71 -36.87
N ASP A 159 34.66 2.17 -35.72
CA ASP A 159 35.88 3.00 -35.61
C ASP A 159 37.20 2.17 -35.67
N LEU A 160 37.12 0.84 -35.68
CA LEU A 160 38.31 0.00 -35.82
C LEU A 160 38.84 0.09 -37.27
N PRO A 161 40.11 0.47 -37.48
CA PRO A 161 40.67 0.54 -38.82
C PRO A 161 40.64 -0.85 -39.46
N ALA A 162 40.06 -0.94 -40.65
CA ALA A 162 40.07 -2.17 -41.44
C ALA A 162 41.53 -2.57 -41.70
N LYS A 163 41.91 -3.80 -41.34
CA LYS A 163 43.21 -4.35 -41.76
C LYS A 163 43.26 -4.29 -43.28
N GLU A 164 44.19 -3.51 -43.81
CA GLU A 164 44.49 -3.50 -45.24
C GLU A 164 44.87 -4.93 -45.65
N SER A 165 43.94 -5.60 -46.31
CA SER A 165 44.18 -6.87 -46.99
C SER A 165 44.56 -6.57 -48.43
N GLY A 166 45.85 -6.56 -48.71
CA GLY A 166 46.43 -6.67 -50.05
C GLY A 166 47.94 -6.66 -49.93
N GLN A 167 48.72 -7.39 -50.71
CA GLN A 167 48.52 -8.40 -51.74
C GLN A 167 49.94 -8.93 -52.06
N ALA A 168 50.05 -10.19 -52.49
CA ALA A 168 51.26 -10.92 -52.96
C ALA A 168 52.19 -11.50 -51.87
#